data_AF-A0A337S6D0-F1
#
_entry.id   AF-A0A337S6D0-F1
#
_cell.length_a   1.000
_cell.length_b   1.000
_cell.length_c   1.000
_cell.angle_alpha   90.00
_cell.angle_beta   90.00
_cell.angle_gamma   90.00
#
_symmetry.space_group_name_H-M   'P 1'
#
loop_
_entity.id
_entity.type
_entity.pdbx_description
1 polymer ?
#
loop_
_entity_poly.entity_id
_entity_poly.type
_entity_poly.pdbx_seq_one_letter_code
_entity_poly.pdbx_strand_id
1 'polypeptide(L)'
;PGPQLPRPPLQASTPRVPCEWGRPLDESRLAAHPQLALGREARPWRGGQPQAEICHKVQEIVLSLLGLKNIFNFSQITFNLALTTFSRLLVSVKIRERLLHCVMITCLRLAATFNEEEELIPRIKDFIKHYGSGYTPGELLRVELAILDRLHWDLYIGIPLDFLTIFHALVVLGWPHVVELLPQRNPSLHVASLTRQLQHCMAGHQLLQFKGSTLALVIITLELERLMPDWCTPISDLLKKAQVSSEQLSHCKELVKQHLRSL
;
A
#
# COMPACT_ATOMS: atom_id res chain seq x y z
N PRO A 1 21.35 -33.82 -6.86
CA PRO A 1 20.06 -33.13 -7.08
C PRO A 1 18.98 -33.74 -6.16
N GLY A 2 18.77 -33.15 -4.98
CA GLY A 2 17.70 -33.59 -4.07
C GLY A 2 16.32 -33.23 -4.64
N PRO A 3 15.26 -33.98 -4.29
CA PRO A 3 13.91 -33.70 -4.75
C PRO A 3 13.46 -32.33 -4.22
N GLN A 4 13.13 -31.42 -5.14
CA GLN A 4 12.47 -30.17 -4.80
C GLN A 4 11.06 -30.52 -4.31
N LEU A 5 10.78 -30.28 -3.04
CA LEU A 5 9.41 -30.33 -2.51
C LEU A 5 8.51 -29.40 -3.34
N PRO A 6 7.27 -29.81 -3.68
CA PRO A 6 6.34 -28.96 -4.40
C PRO A 6 6.10 -27.66 -3.64
N ARG A 7 6.33 -26.52 -4.30
CA ARG A 7 6.01 -25.20 -3.73
C ARG A 7 4.49 -25.10 -3.59
N PRO A 8 3.96 -24.65 -2.45
CA PRO A 8 2.52 -24.43 -2.33
C PRO A 8 2.09 -23.35 -3.33
N PRO A 9 0.96 -23.54 -4.05
CA PRO A 9 0.42 -22.48 -4.89
C PRO A 9 0.07 -21.27 -4.02
N LEU A 10 0.38 -20.06 -4.50
CA LEU A 10 -0.11 -18.83 -3.90
C LEU A 10 -1.65 -18.91 -3.87
N GLN A 11 -2.25 -18.69 -2.71
CA GLN A 11 -3.70 -18.86 -2.52
C GLN A 11 -4.45 -17.98 -3.52
N ALA A 12 -5.41 -18.56 -4.24
CA ALA A 12 -6.29 -17.83 -5.14
C ALA A 12 -7.06 -16.76 -4.36
N SER A 13 -6.73 -15.51 -4.60
CA SER A 13 -7.31 -14.37 -3.90
C SER A 13 -8.56 -13.85 -4.61
N THR A 14 -9.64 -13.65 -3.85
CA THR A 14 -10.77 -12.81 -4.27
C THR A 14 -10.28 -11.41 -4.66
N PRO A 15 -10.86 -10.77 -5.70
CA PRO A 15 -10.48 -9.43 -6.13
C PRO A 15 -10.40 -8.47 -4.93
N ARG A 16 -9.26 -7.78 -4.77
CA ARG A 16 -9.04 -6.84 -3.66
C ARG A 16 -10.05 -5.68 -3.68
N VAL A 17 -10.40 -5.30 -4.91
CA VAL A 17 -11.41 -4.33 -5.28
C VAL A 17 -12.41 -5.04 -6.20
N PRO A 18 -13.73 -4.91 -5.99
CA PRO A 18 -14.69 -5.46 -6.92
C PRO A 18 -14.49 -4.82 -8.31
N CYS A 19 -14.44 -5.63 -9.37
CA CYS A 19 -14.52 -5.17 -10.77
C CYS A 19 -15.84 -4.43 -11.09
N GLU A 20 -16.71 -4.20 -10.09
CA GLU A 20 -18.06 -3.67 -10.20
C GLU A 20 -18.13 -2.14 -10.06
N TRP A 21 -17.02 -1.41 -10.12
CA TRP A 21 -17.03 0.06 -10.12
C TRP A 21 -17.65 0.68 -11.39
N GLY A 22 -18.08 -0.15 -12.35
CA GLY A 22 -18.93 0.24 -13.49
C GLY A 22 -20.44 0.03 -13.29
N ARG A 23 -20.89 -0.48 -12.12
CA ARG A 23 -22.32 -0.60 -11.75
C ARG A 23 -22.68 0.46 -10.70
N PRO A 24 -23.97 0.83 -10.54
CA PRO A 24 -24.38 1.77 -9.49
C PRO A 24 -23.95 1.22 -8.12
N LEU A 25 -23.01 1.93 -7.47
CA LEU A 25 -22.46 1.52 -6.19
C LEU A 25 -23.46 1.92 -5.09
N ASP A 26 -24.05 0.92 -4.43
CA ASP A 26 -24.93 1.13 -3.28
C ASP A 26 -24.06 1.23 -2.01
N GLU A 27 -24.29 2.27 -1.21
CA GLU A 27 -23.63 2.54 0.06
C GLU A 27 -23.68 1.33 1.00
N SER A 28 -24.79 0.59 0.96
CA SER A 28 -25.04 -0.63 1.76
C SER A 28 -24.02 -1.73 1.44
N ARG A 29 -23.60 -1.86 0.18
CA ARG A 29 -22.59 -2.85 -0.25
C ARG A 29 -21.19 -2.39 0.11
N LEU A 30 -20.91 -1.08 0.01
CA LEU A 30 -19.60 -0.52 0.33
C LEU A 30 -19.31 -0.55 1.84
N ALA A 31 -20.33 -0.50 2.69
CA ALA A 31 -20.21 -0.51 4.15
C ALA A 31 -19.48 -1.73 4.74
N ALA A 32 -19.51 -2.89 4.06
CA ALA A 32 -18.82 -4.11 4.50
C ALA A 32 -17.32 -4.14 4.12
N HIS A 33 -16.91 -3.34 3.14
CA HIS A 33 -15.55 -3.38 2.59
C HIS A 33 -14.47 -2.92 3.58
N PRO A 34 -14.68 -1.88 4.44
CA PRO A 34 -13.75 -1.56 5.50
C PRO A 34 -13.46 -2.75 6.43
N GLN A 35 -14.48 -3.53 6.81
CA GLN A 35 -14.30 -4.67 7.72
C GLN A 35 -13.52 -5.81 7.07
N LEU A 36 -13.75 -6.07 5.77
CA LEU A 36 -12.96 -7.04 5.01
C LEU A 36 -11.49 -6.62 4.91
N ALA A 37 -11.23 -5.33 4.64
CA ALA A 37 -9.87 -4.79 4.58
C ALA A 37 -9.19 -4.83 5.97
N LEU A 38 -9.91 -4.50 7.04
CA LEU A 38 -9.43 -4.62 8.43
C LEU A 38 -9.07 -6.07 8.78
N GLY A 39 -9.86 -7.06 8.34
CA GLY A 39 -9.54 -8.47 8.52
C GLY A 39 -8.22 -8.88 7.85
N ARG A 40 -7.89 -8.30 6.68
CA ARG A 40 -6.60 -8.51 6.00
C ARG A 40 -5.45 -7.76 6.69
N GLU A 41 -5.73 -6.62 7.30
CA GLU A 41 -4.76 -5.84 8.09
C GLU A 41 -4.49 -6.44 9.48
N ALA A 42 -5.42 -7.21 10.06
CA ALA A 42 -5.23 -7.85 11.37
C ALA A 42 -4.21 -9.01 11.35
N ARG A 43 -3.88 -9.56 10.16
CA ARG A 43 -2.86 -10.61 9.97
C ARG A 43 -1.47 -10.03 10.26
N PRO A 44 -0.56 -10.79 10.91
CA PRO A 44 0.40 -10.27 11.89
C PRO A 44 1.10 -8.98 11.43
N TRP A 45 0.48 -7.85 11.75
CA TRP A 45 1.15 -6.56 11.86
C TRP A 45 1.55 -6.46 13.33
N ARG A 46 2.78 -6.88 13.63
CA ARG A 46 3.39 -6.57 14.92
C ARG A 46 3.86 -5.12 14.83
N GLY A 47 3.05 -4.19 15.35
CA GLY A 47 3.41 -2.78 15.41
C GLY A 47 4.83 -2.63 15.98
N GLY A 48 5.72 -2.05 15.18
CA GLY A 48 7.12 -1.90 15.50
C GLY A 48 7.73 -0.79 14.66
N GLN A 49 8.79 -0.19 15.18
CA GLN A 49 9.53 0.85 14.49
C GLN A 49 10.62 0.20 13.62
N PRO A 50 10.80 0.63 12.36
CA PRO A 50 11.99 0.30 11.58
C PRO A 50 13.26 0.70 12.35
N GLN A 51 14.39 0.05 12.05
CA GLN A 51 15.67 0.41 12.64
C GLN A 51 16.03 1.86 12.27
N ALA A 52 16.34 2.69 13.29
CA ALA A 52 16.69 4.10 13.09
C ALA A 52 17.86 4.30 12.10
N GLU A 53 18.81 3.36 12.09
CA GLU A 53 20.01 3.37 11.24
C GLU A 53 19.68 3.31 9.74
N ILE A 54 18.56 2.70 9.33
CA ILE A 54 18.22 2.50 7.91
C ILE A 54 17.15 3.47 7.39
N CYS A 55 16.61 4.36 8.23
CA CYS A 55 15.46 5.20 7.90
C CYS A 55 15.67 6.06 6.65
N HIS A 56 16.81 6.74 6.55
CA HIS A 56 17.14 7.57 5.38
C HIS A 56 17.25 6.72 4.11
N LYS A 57 17.86 5.53 4.21
CA LYS A 57 18.03 4.63 3.06
C LYS A 57 16.70 4.04 2.60
N VAL A 58 15.80 3.72 3.54
CA VAL A 58 14.43 3.28 3.24
C VAL A 58 13.68 4.35 2.45
N GLN A 59 13.73 5.61 2.89
CA GLN A 59 13.08 6.71 2.19
C GLN A 59 13.63 6.87 0.77
N GLU A 60 14.95 6.88 0.62
CA GLU A 60 15.61 6.97 -0.70
C GLU A 60 15.16 5.83 -1.64
N ILE A 61 15.11 4.60 -1.15
CA ILE A 61 14.72 3.42 -1.95
C ILE A 61 13.24 3.48 -2.34
N VAL A 62 12.35 3.88 -1.42
CA VAL A 62 10.92 4.03 -1.71
C VAL A 62 10.70 5.12 -2.75
N LEU A 63 11.32 6.29 -2.58
CA LEU A 63 11.20 7.39 -3.53
C LEU A 63 11.81 7.03 -4.89
N SER A 64 12.94 6.30 -4.90
CA SER A 64 13.53 5.76 -6.13
C SER A 64 12.53 4.86 -6.86
N LEU A 65 11.92 3.89 -6.16
CA LEU A 65 10.88 3.01 -6.72
C LEU A 65 9.70 3.79 -7.31
N LEU A 66 9.23 4.83 -6.63
CA LEU A 66 8.13 5.69 -7.09
C LEU A 66 8.49 6.55 -8.30
N GLY A 67 9.77 6.92 -8.43
CA GLY A 67 10.31 7.63 -9.59
C GLY A 67 10.75 6.72 -10.74
N LEU A 68 10.71 5.40 -10.58
CA LEU A 68 11.10 4.47 -11.65
C LEU A 68 10.14 4.56 -12.83
N LYS A 69 10.71 4.50 -14.04
CA LYS A 69 9.93 4.32 -15.25
C LYS A 69 9.22 2.95 -15.19
N ASN A 70 7.91 2.95 -15.30
CA ASN A 70 7.09 1.75 -15.31
C ASN A 70 7.15 1.03 -16.67
N ILE A 71 8.26 0.36 -16.97
CA ILE A 71 8.55 -0.26 -18.28
C ILE A 71 7.56 -1.38 -18.62
N PHE A 72 7.08 -2.12 -17.63
CA PHE A 72 6.14 -3.22 -17.82
C PHE A 72 4.68 -2.84 -17.57
N ASN A 73 4.37 -1.55 -17.40
CA ASN A 73 3.02 -1.04 -17.18
C ASN A 73 2.28 -1.68 -15.99
N PHE A 74 2.99 -2.03 -14.91
CA PHE A 74 2.37 -2.57 -13.71
C PHE A 74 1.31 -1.61 -13.13
N SER A 75 0.25 -2.18 -12.58
CA SER A 75 -0.82 -1.43 -11.93
C SER A 75 -0.35 -0.71 -10.67
N GLN A 76 -1.10 0.32 -10.24
CA GLN A 76 -0.83 1.00 -8.96
C GLN A 76 -0.97 0.06 -7.77
N ILE A 77 -1.86 -0.93 -7.85
CA ILE A 77 -2.04 -1.93 -6.79
C ILE A 77 -0.76 -2.76 -6.61
N THR A 78 -0.05 -3.08 -7.70
CA THR A 78 1.25 -3.78 -7.65
C THR A 78 2.33 -2.98 -6.93
N PHE A 79 2.49 -1.69 -7.26
CA PHE A 79 3.43 -0.84 -6.53
C PHE A 79 3.04 -0.71 -5.04
N ASN A 80 1.76 -0.53 -4.73
CA ASN A 80 1.30 -0.40 -3.34
C ASN A 80 1.44 -1.71 -2.55
N LEU A 81 1.22 -2.87 -3.17
CA LEU A 81 1.48 -4.17 -2.56
C LEU A 81 2.97 -4.36 -2.29
N ALA A 82 3.84 -3.95 -3.22
CA ALA A 82 5.29 -3.98 -3.05
C ALA A 82 5.73 -3.15 -1.84
N LEU A 83 5.27 -1.89 -1.76
CA LEU A 83 5.56 -0.99 -0.63
C LEU A 83 5.04 -1.54 0.70
N THR A 84 3.84 -2.11 0.70
CA THR A 84 3.23 -2.68 1.92
C THR A 84 4.02 -3.90 2.37
N THR A 85 4.40 -4.77 1.43
CA THR A 85 5.20 -5.96 1.71
C THR A 85 6.57 -5.57 2.26
N PHE A 86 7.24 -4.60 1.63
CA PHE A 86 8.51 -4.06 2.10
C PHE A 86 8.40 -3.47 3.51
N SER A 87 7.40 -2.63 3.74
CA SER A 87 7.16 -2.00 5.05
C SER A 87 6.95 -3.04 6.16
N ARG A 88 6.16 -4.09 5.89
CA ARG A 88 5.95 -5.18 6.86
C ARG A 88 7.24 -5.94 7.15
N LEU A 89 8.10 -6.15 6.15
CA LEU A 89 9.41 -6.77 6.36
C LEU A 89 10.32 -5.90 7.22
N LEU A 90 10.38 -4.59 6.98
CA LEU A 90 11.20 -3.66 7.77
C LEU A 90 10.84 -3.69 9.26
N VAL A 91 9.55 -3.84 9.56
CA VAL A 91 9.05 -3.92 10.95
C VAL A 91 9.25 -5.32 11.54
N SER A 92 9.20 -6.37 10.72
CA SER A 92 9.21 -7.77 11.20
C SER A 92 10.59 -8.40 11.29
N VAL A 93 11.57 -7.94 10.49
CA VAL A 93 12.90 -8.56 10.38
C VAL A 93 14.02 -7.54 10.34
N LYS A 94 15.17 -7.89 10.92
CA LYS A 94 16.39 -7.09 10.78
C LYS A 94 17.00 -7.30 9.40
N ILE A 95 16.91 -6.28 8.55
CA ILE A 95 17.50 -6.27 7.20
C ILE A 95 18.77 -5.43 7.22
N ARG A 96 19.86 -6.00 6.69
CA ARG A 96 21.10 -5.25 6.49
C ARG A 96 20.91 -4.21 5.39
N GLU A 97 21.40 -2.99 5.61
CA GLU A 97 21.23 -1.85 4.70
C GLU A 97 21.56 -2.20 3.24
N ARG A 98 22.68 -2.89 2.99
CA ARG A 98 23.12 -3.34 1.65
C ARG A 98 22.12 -4.23 0.89
N LEU A 99 21.16 -4.83 1.60
CA LEU A 99 20.13 -5.69 1.02
C LEU A 99 18.81 -4.98 0.78
N LEU A 100 18.59 -3.76 1.33
CA LEU A 100 17.30 -3.08 1.28
C LEU A 100 16.80 -2.87 -0.15
N HIS A 101 17.69 -2.42 -1.05
CA HIS A 101 17.32 -2.22 -2.45
C HIS A 101 16.93 -3.53 -3.12
N CYS A 102 17.69 -4.61 -2.90
CA CYS A 102 17.36 -5.94 -3.42
C CYS A 102 16.00 -6.42 -2.89
N VAL A 103 15.75 -6.28 -1.58
CA VAL A 103 14.46 -6.64 -0.96
C VAL A 103 13.31 -5.84 -1.57
N MET A 104 13.46 -4.53 -1.78
CA MET A 104 12.43 -3.70 -2.40
C MET A 104 12.09 -4.17 -3.82
N ILE A 105 13.11 -4.38 -4.65
CA ILE A 105 12.94 -4.84 -6.03
C ILE A 105 12.33 -6.25 -6.08
N THR A 106 12.70 -7.13 -5.15
CA THR A 106 12.05 -8.44 -5.00
C THR A 106 10.59 -8.31 -4.52
N CYS A 107 10.26 -7.37 -3.65
CA CYS A 107 8.87 -7.09 -3.26
C CYS A 107 8.04 -6.64 -4.46
N LEU A 108 8.59 -5.80 -5.35
CA LEU A 108 7.93 -5.41 -6.60
C LEU A 108 7.68 -6.62 -7.49
N ARG A 109 8.67 -7.49 -7.65
CA ARG A 109 8.54 -8.72 -8.44
C ARG A 109 7.44 -9.63 -7.88
N LEU A 110 7.45 -9.87 -6.56
CA LEU A 110 6.42 -10.68 -5.89
C LEU A 110 5.03 -10.09 -6.06
N ALA A 111 4.90 -8.77 -5.91
CA ALA A 111 3.63 -8.08 -6.12
C ALA A 111 3.15 -8.21 -7.56
N ALA A 112 4.06 -8.09 -8.54
CA ALA A 112 3.73 -8.29 -9.95
C ALA A 112 3.26 -9.73 -10.21
N THR A 113 3.97 -10.74 -9.67
CA THR A 113 3.55 -12.14 -9.81
C THR A 113 2.21 -12.47 -9.15
N PHE A 114 1.77 -11.64 -8.20
CA PHE A 114 0.54 -11.88 -7.45
C PHE A 114 -0.68 -11.15 -8.03
N ASN A 115 -0.50 -9.93 -8.55
CA ASN A 115 -1.61 -9.09 -9.01
C ASN A 115 -1.73 -8.97 -10.53
N GLU A 116 -0.64 -9.11 -11.28
CA GLU A 116 -0.66 -8.90 -12.73
C GLU A 116 -1.05 -10.19 -13.46
N GLU A 117 -1.60 -10.05 -14.65
CA GLU A 117 -1.92 -11.18 -15.51
C GLU A 117 -0.65 -11.93 -15.93
N GLU A 118 -0.72 -13.25 -16.08
CA GLU A 118 0.45 -14.09 -16.38
C GLU A 118 1.23 -13.61 -17.62
N GLU A 119 0.53 -13.09 -18.63
CA GLU A 119 1.12 -12.56 -19.86
C GLU A 119 1.92 -11.26 -19.65
N LEU A 120 1.59 -10.50 -18.60
CA LEU A 120 2.25 -9.25 -18.23
C LEU A 120 3.42 -9.46 -17.26
N ILE A 121 3.53 -10.64 -16.64
CA ILE A 121 4.61 -10.96 -15.71
C ILE A 121 5.92 -11.17 -16.49
N PRO A 122 6.93 -10.29 -16.31
CA PRO A 122 8.20 -10.46 -17.02
C PRO A 122 9.02 -11.63 -16.48
N ARG A 123 9.76 -12.28 -17.38
CA ARG A 123 10.77 -13.27 -16.99
C ARG A 123 11.81 -12.61 -16.08
N ILE A 124 12.40 -13.39 -15.19
CA ILE A 124 13.36 -12.88 -14.19
C ILE A 124 14.55 -12.13 -14.82
N LYS A 125 15.04 -12.60 -15.98
CA LYS A 125 16.15 -11.96 -16.69
C LYS A 125 15.77 -10.57 -17.20
N ASP A 126 14.57 -10.42 -17.75
CA ASP A 126 14.07 -9.15 -18.28
C ASP A 126 13.74 -8.18 -17.14
N PHE A 127 13.14 -8.68 -16.06
CA PHE A 127 12.89 -7.89 -14.86
C PHE A 127 14.18 -7.33 -14.26
N ILE A 128 15.21 -8.18 -14.09
CA ILE A 128 16.52 -7.77 -13.57
C ILE A 128 17.20 -6.74 -14.46
N LYS A 129 17.13 -6.92 -15.78
CA LYS A 129 17.69 -5.95 -16.74
C LYS A 129 17.18 -4.53 -16.51
N HIS A 130 15.92 -4.38 -16.11
CA HIS A 130 15.26 -3.08 -15.98
C HIS A 130 15.24 -2.52 -14.55
N TYR A 131 15.09 -3.38 -13.54
CA TYR A 131 14.89 -2.94 -12.15
C TYR A 131 15.98 -3.39 -11.18
N GLY A 132 16.85 -4.31 -11.59
CA GLY A 132 17.81 -4.96 -10.69
C GLY A 132 19.15 -5.21 -11.34
N SER A 133 19.64 -4.32 -12.21
CA SER A 133 20.81 -4.54 -13.08
C SER A 133 22.10 -4.90 -12.35
N GLY A 134 22.17 -4.68 -11.03
CA GLY A 134 23.27 -5.11 -10.15
C GLY A 134 23.09 -6.48 -9.48
N TYR A 135 22.04 -7.24 -9.80
CA TYR A 135 21.72 -8.52 -9.15
C TYR A 135 21.66 -9.67 -10.15
N THR A 136 22.04 -10.86 -9.70
CA THR A 136 21.87 -12.11 -10.44
C THR A 136 20.47 -12.70 -10.22
N PRO A 137 19.95 -13.49 -11.18
CA PRO A 137 18.70 -14.24 -10.98
C PRO A 137 18.70 -15.11 -9.72
N GLY A 138 19.84 -15.73 -9.40
CA GLY A 138 19.98 -16.58 -8.22
C GLY A 138 19.90 -15.79 -6.90
N GLU A 139 20.45 -14.57 -6.85
CA GLU A 139 20.31 -13.70 -5.69
C GLU A 139 18.87 -13.29 -5.47
N LEU A 140 18.20 -12.84 -6.54
CA LEU A 140 16.82 -12.38 -6.45
C LEU A 140 15.87 -13.51 -6.02
N LEU A 141 16.03 -14.72 -6.56
CA LEU A 141 15.24 -15.90 -6.17
C LEU A 141 15.47 -16.32 -4.71
N ARG A 142 16.68 -16.19 -4.19
CA ARG A 142 16.95 -16.48 -2.76
C ARG A 142 16.25 -15.48 -1.84
N VAL A 143 16.25 -14.20 -2.20
CA VAL A 143 15.53 -13.17 -1.47
C VAL A 143 14.02 -13.37 -1.60
N GLU A 144 13.53 -13.75 -2.78
CA GLU A 144 12.11 -14.01 -3.05
C GLU A 144 11.57 -15.11 -2.12
N LEU A 145 12.29 -16.24 -2.06
CA LEU A 145 11.95 -17.34 -1.17
C LEU A 145 12.00 -16.92 0.31
N ALA A 146 13.04 -16.19 0.72
CA ALA A 146 13.17 -15.72 2.10
C ALA A 146 12.02 -14.77 2.49
N ILE A 147 11.54 -13.93 1.57
CA ILE A 147 10.38 -13.06 1.80
C ILE A 147 9.11 -13.90 1.94
N LEU A 148 8.86 -14.82 1.01
CA LEU A 148 7.68 -15.69 1.04
C LEU A 148 7.60 -16.51 2.33
N ASP A 149 8.72 -17.10 2.76
CA ASP A 149 8.78 -17.84 4.02
C ASP A 149 8.45 -16.96 5.23
N ARG A 150 8.90 -15.69 5.23
CA ARG A 150 8.58 -14.71 6.30
C ARG A 150 7.14 -14.26 6.29
N LEU A 151 6.49 -14.26 5.13
CA LEU A 151 5.08 -13.92 4.97
C LEU A 151 4.18 -15.14 5.10
N HIS A 152 4.73 -16.32 5.42
CA HIS A 152 3.99 -17.59 5.42
C HIS A 152 3.25 -17.85 4.11
N TRP A 153 3.86 -17.44 2.99
CA TRP A 153 3.31 -17.55 1.64
C TRP A 153 1.97 -16.82 1.44
N ASP A 154 1.65 -15.86 2.33
CA ASP A 154 0.45 -15.04 2.27
C ASP A 154 0.77 -13.61 1.82
N LEU A 155 0.55 -13.35 0.54
CA LEU A 155 0.60 -12.01 -0.06
C LEU A 155 -0.77 -11.31 -0.07
N TYR A 156 -1.84 -11.97 0.38
CA TYR A 156 -3.19 -11.42 0.44
C TYR A 156 -3.41 -10.56 1.70
N ILE A 157 -2.63 -9.49 1.77
CA ILE A 157 -2.48 -8.63 2.95
C ILE A 157 -3.30 -7.35 2.78
N GLY A 158 -3.67 -6.70 3.88
CA GLY A 158 -4.32 -5.38 3.81
C GLY A 158 -3.35 -4.32 3.27
N ILE A 159 -3.70 -3.69 2.15
CA ILE A 159 -2.89 -2.63 1.52
C ILE A 159 -3.52 -1.28 1.92
N PRO A 160 -2.73 -0.26 2.32
CA PRO A 160 -3.26 1.08 2.61
C PRO A 160 -4.08 1.70 1.47
N LEU A 161 -3.75 1.35 0.21
CA LEU A 161 -4.52 1.76 -0.97
C LEU A 161 -5.95 1.21 -0.99
N ASP A 162 -6.18 0.00 -0.47
CA ASP A 162 -7.53 -0.58 -0.39
C ASP A 162 -8.40 0.31 0.52
N PHE A 163 -7.87 0.72 1.68
CA PHE A 163 -8.57 1.63 2.59
C PHE A 163 -8.78 3.00 1.97
N LEU A 164 -7.77 3.56 1.32
CA LEU A 164 -7.87 4.88 0.68
C LEU A 164 -8.99 4.92 -0.36
N THR A 165 -9.05 3.90 -1.23
CA THR A 165 -10.08 3.81 -2.26
C THR A 165 -11.47 3.57 -1.68
N ILE A 166 -11.60 2.72 -0.65
CA ILE A 166 -12.87 2.48 0.05
C ILE A 166 -13.36 3.76 0.75
N PHE A 167 -12.50 4.45 1.50
CA PHE A 167 -12.87 5.68 2.20
C PHE A 167 -13.23 6.81 1.24
N HIS A 168 -12.46 6.97 0.16
CA HIS A 168 -12.77 7.92 -0.90
C HIS A 168 -14.15 7.65 -1.52
N ALA A 169 -14.45 6.40 -1.85
CA ALA A 169 -15.75 6.02 -2.39
C ALA A 169 -16.89 6.26 -1.39
N LEU A 170 -16.70 5.95 -0.10
CA LEU A 170 -17.68 6.22 0.95
C LEU A 170 -17.97 7.73 1.07
N VAL A 171 -16.94 8.56 0.99
CA VAL A 171 -17.08 10.02 1.04
C VAL A 171 -17.83 10.54 -0.18
N VAL A 172 -17.45 10.11 -1.38
CA VAL A 172 -18.07 10.54 -2.64
C VAL A 172 -19.55 10.15 -2.70
N LEU A 173 -19.92 8.97 -2.18
CA LEU A 173 -21.31 8.51 -2.16
C LEU A 173 -22.14 9.14 -1.05
N GLY A 174 -21.61 9.17 0.18
CA GLY A 174 -22.33 9.68 1.36
C GLY A 174 -22.46 11.20 1.37
N TRP A 175 -21.54 11.92 0.70
CA TRP A 175 -21.55 13.37 0.60
C TRP A 175 -21.34 13.83 -0.85
N PRO A 176 -22.35 13.72 -1.73
CA PRO A 176 -22.21 14.04 -3.15
C PRO A 176 -21.72 15.46 -3.44
N HIS A 177 -22.04 16.43 -2.56
CA HIS A 177 -21.53 17.80 -2.64
C HIS A 177 -19.99 17.88 -2.65
N VAL A 178 -19.29 16.89 -2.08
CA VAL A 178 -17.83 16.81 -2.12
C VAL A 178 -17.33 16.69 -3.57
N VAL A 179 -18.06 16.00 -4.44
CA VAL A 179 -17.70 15.82 -5.86
C VAL A 179 -17.54 17.15 -6.57
N GLU A 180 -18.40 18.12 -6.25
CA GLU A 180 -18.36 19.46 -6.84
C GLU A 180 -17.12 20.26 -6.40
N LEU A 181 -16.58 19.93 -5.23
CA LEU A 181 -15.40 20.55 -4.62
C LEU A 181 -14.09 19.87 -5.04
N LEU A 182 -14.15 18.67 -5.64
CA LEU A 182 -12.95 17.94 -6.04
C LEU A 182 -12.14 18.69 -7.11
N PRO A 183 -10.80 18.54 -7.13
CA PRO A 183 -9.99 19.03 -8.23
C PRO A 183 -10.50 18.50 -9.57
N GLN A 184 -10.81 19.42 -10.49
CA GLN A 184 -11.34 19.11 -11.82
C GLN A 184 -12.66 18.29 -11.81
N ARG A 185 -13.36 18.22 -10.66
CA ARG A 185 -14.57 17.42 -10.44
C ARG A 185 -14.42 15.97 -10.91
N ASN A 186 -13.21 15.42 -10.81
CA ASN A 186 -12.90 14.10 -11.33
C ASN A 186 -12.44 13.18 -10.17
N PRO A 187 -13.33 12.30 -9.67
CA PRO A 187 -13.01 11.36 -8.61
C PRO A 187 -11.80 10.47 -8.91
N SER A 188 -11.59 10.09 -10.19
CA SER A 188 -10.47 9.23 -10.59
C SER A 188 -9.11 9.95 -10.52
N LEU A 189 -9.05 11.21 -10.95
CA LEU A 189 -7.84 12.02 -10.82
C LEU A 189 -7.55 12.36 -9.35
N HIS A 190 -8.62 12.55 -8.58
CA HIS A 190 -8.53 12.82 -7.16
C HIS A 190 -7.94 11.63 -6.39
N VAL A 191 -8.49 10.42 -6.56
CA VAL A 191 -7.96 9.22 -5.90
C VAL A 191 -6.53 8.91 -6.36
N ALA A 192 -6.18 9.18 -7.62
CA ALA A 192 -4.81 9.04 -8.11
C ALA A 192 -3.84 10.02 -7.41
N SER A 193 -4.27 11.25 -7.16
CA SER A 193 -3.49 12.23 -6.39
C SER A 193 -3.28 11.80 -4.94
N LEU A 194 -4.34 11.35 -4.27
CA LEU A 194 -4.28 10.84 -2.91
C LEU A 194 -3.41 9.57 -2.83
N THR A 195 -3.45 8.72 -3.86
CA THR A 195 -2.60 7.52 -3.94
C THR A 195 -1.11 7.90 -3.98
N ARG A 196 -0.73 8.94 -4.72
CA ARG A 196 0.64 9.45 -4.70
C ARG A 196 1.03 9.97 -3.32
N GLN A 197 0.15 10.72 -2.65
CA GLN A 197 0.42 11.19 -1.28
C GLN A 197 0.60 10.02 -0.30
N LEU A 198 -0.21 8.97 -0.42
CA LEU A 198 -0.09 7.75 0.37
C LEU A 198 1.27 7.07 0.14
N GLN A 199 1.66 6.90 -1.11
CA GLN A 199 2.95 6.32 -1.48
C GLN A 199 4.12 7.12 -0.89
N HIS A 200 4.06 8.45 -0.93
CA HIS A 200 5.05 9.31 -0.28
C HIS A 200 5.06 9.16 1.24
N CYS A 201 3.89 9.02 1.89
CA CYS A 201 3.80 8.74 3.32
C CYS A 201 4.45 7.40 3.69
N MET A 202 4.31 6.38 2.84
CA MET A 202 4.98 5.08 3.04
C MET A 202 6.52 5.15 2.91
N ALA A 203 7.08 6.26 2.42
CA ALA A 203 8.53 6.51 2.46
C ALA A 203 8.98 7.04 3.84
N GLY A 204 8.07 7.55 4.66
CA GLY A 204 8.36 8.11 5.97
C GLY A 204 8.47 7.04 7.05
N HIS A 205 9.68 6.82 7.59
CA HIS A 205 9.92 5.77 8.59
C HIS A 205 9.02 5.89 9.83
N GLN A 206 8.75 7.11 10.32
CA GLN A 206 7.87 7.36 11.45
C GLN A 206 6.41 7.02 11.15
N LEU A 207 6.04 6.98 9.87
CA LEU A 207 4.67 6.66 9.43
C LEU A 207 4.45 5.15 9.30
N LEU A 208 5.51 4.35 9.17
CA LEU A 208 5.44 2.89 9.08
C LEU A 208 4.95 2.20 10.36
N GLN A 209 4.91 2.91 11.49
CA GLN A 209 4.35 2.41 12.74
C GLN A 209 2.81 2.37 12.74
N PHE A 210 2.17 3.14 11.86
CA PHE A 210 0.72 3.20 11.78
C PHE A 210 0.18 2.13 10.84
N LYS A 211 -1.04 1.71 11.14
CA LYS A 211 -1.83 0.86 10.25
C LYS A 211 -2.11 1.58 8.93
N GLY A 212 -2.27 0.81 7.86
CA GLY A 212 -2.66 1.32 6.55
C GLY A 212 -4.02 2.01 6.58
N SER A 213 -4.96 1.48 7.36
CA SER A 213 -6.26 2.10 7.64
C SER A 213 -6.12 3.50 8.27
N THR A 214 -5.20 3.66 9.22
CA THR A 214 -4.94 4.96 9.87
C THR A 214 -4.32 5.95 8.89
N LEU A 215 -3.30 5.55 8.12
CA LEU A 215 -2.66 6.42 7.12
C LEU A 215 -3.65 6.88 6.05
N ALA A 216 -4.44 5.96 5.50
CA ALA A 216 -5.47 6.27 4.52
C ALA A 216 -6.51 7.25 5.08
N LEU A 217 -6.97 7.04 6.32
CA LEU A 217 -7.94 7.91 6.97
C LEU A 217 -7.38 9.31 7.21
N VAL A 218 -6.11 9.44 7.64
CA VAL A 218 -5.44 10.73 7.78
C VAL A 218 -5.40 11.49 6.46
N ILE A 219 -5.03 10.83 5.36
CA ILE A 219 -4.97 11.47 4.04
C ILE A 219 -6.34 11.98 3.62
N ILE A 220 -7.40 11.18 3.80
CA ILE A 220 -8.79 11.62 3.54
C ILE A 220 -9.19 12.78 4.47
N THR A 221 -8.80 12.73 5.74
CA THR A 221 -9.07 13.79 6.71
C THR A 221 -8.45 15.12 6.28
N LEU A 222 -7.17 15.11 5.92
CA LEU A 222 -6.47 16.31 5.44
C LEU A 222 -7.12 16.90 4.20
N GLU A 223 -7.60 16.04 3.30
CA GLU A 223 -8.25 16.47 2.08
C GLU A 223 -9.65 17.05 2.35
N LEU A 224 -10.42 16.46 3.25
CA LEU A 224 -11.74 16.99 3.62
C LEU A 224 -11.63 18.30 4.42
N GLU A 225 -10.66 18.42 5.33
CA GLU A 225 -10.33 19.67 6.04
C GLU A 225 -10.06 20.82 5.05
N ARG A 226 -9.46 20.51 3.89
CA ARG A 226 -9.14 21.48 2.83
C ARG A 226 -10.35 21.83 1.96
N LEU A 227 -11.25 20.87 1.73
CA LEU A 227 -12.34 20.99 0.78
C LEU A 227 -13.60 21.63 1.36
N MET A 228 -13.96 21.33 2.61
CA MET A 228 -15.24 21.74 3.17
C MET A 228 -15.19 22.06 4.67
N PRO A 229 -15.99 23.00 5.17
CA PRO A 229 -16.04 23.35 6.59
C PRO A 229 -16.69 22.26 7.47
N ASP A 230 -17.68 21.52 6.96
CA ASP A 230 -18.42 20.49 7.70
C ASP A 230 -17.78 19.09 7.63
N TRP A 231 -16.45 19.03 7.55
CA TRP A 231 -15.68 17.78 7.38
C TRP A 231 -15.81 16.80 8.57
N CYS A 232 -16.18 17.29 9.76
CA CYS A 232 -16.24 16.49 10.99
C CYS A 232 -17.19 15.29 10.89
N THR A 233 -18.33 15.43 10.20
CA THR A 233 -19.35 14.38 10.10
C THR A 233 -18.84 13.19 9.27
N PRO A 234 -18.35 13.38 8.02
CA PRO A 234 -17.72 12.29 7.27
C PRO A 234 -16.58 11.60 8.03
N ILE A 235 -15.74 12.37 8.72
CA ILE A 235 -14.60 11.80 9.44
C ILE A 235 -15.02 10.99 10.67
N SER A 236 -16.04 11.43 11.41
CA SER A 236 -16.60 10.69 12.54
C SER A 236 -17.18 9.34 12.10
N ASP A 237 -17.86 9.29 10.95
CA ASP A 237 -18.38 8.05 10.38
C ASP A 237 -17.24 7.11 9.94
N LEU A 238 -16.26 7.63 9.20
CA LEU A 238 -15.10 6.84 8.76
C LEU A 238 -14.25 6.33 9.93
N LEU A 239 -14.07 7.11 11.00
CA LEU A 239 -13.36 6.70 12.23
C LEU A 239 -13.99 5.44 12.84
N LYS A 240 -15.32 5.42 12.93
CA LYS A 240 -16.08 4.25 13.44
C LYS A 240 -15.90 3.04 12.52
N LYS A 241 -16.01 3.22 11.20
CA LYS A 241 -15.85 2.13 10.22
C LYS A 241 -14.43 1.58 10.20
N ALA A 242 -13.41 2.43 10.39
CA ALA A 242 -12.00 2.06 10.38
C ALA A 242 -11.50 1.49 11.72
N GLN A 243 -12.29 1.58 12.80
CA GLN A 243 -11.89 1.20 14.16
C GLN A 243 -10.59 1.90 14.61
N VAL A 244 -10.42 3.18 14.25
CA VAL A 244 -9.26 4.00 14.60
C VAL A 244 -9.65 4.97 15.71
N SER A 245 -8.83 5.10 16.76
CA SER A 245 -9.06 6.07 17.83
C SER A 245 -8.73 7.50 17.38
N SER A 246 -9.43 8.49 17.94
CA SER A 246 -9.16 9.91 17.66
C SER A 246 -7.74 10.34 18.03
N GLU A 247 -7.19 9.77 19.10
CA GLU A 247 -5.80 9.99 19.55
C GLU A 247 -4.79 9.50 18.51
N GLN A 248 -4.97 8.27 18.01
CA GLN A 248 -4.12 7.72 16.95
C GLN A 248 -4.22 8.51 15.66
N LEU A 249 -5.44 8.94 15.29
CA LEU A 249 -5.64 9.78 14.11
C LEU A 249 -4.90 11.11 14.26
N SER A 250 -5.03 11.78 15.41
CA SER A 250 -4.40 13.09 15.66
C SER A 250 -2.87 12.98 15.63
N HIS A 251 -2.31 11.97 16.31
CA HIS A 251 -0.88 11.73 16.31
C HIS A 251 -0.33 11.42 14.90
N CYS A 252 -1.00 10.53 14.16
CA CYS A 252 -0.62 10.21 12.78
C CYS A 252 -0.75 11.43 11.86
N LYS A 253 -1.78 12.26 12.04
CA LYS A 253 -2.01 13.48 11.24
C LYS A 253 -0.85 14.46 11.36
N GLU A 254 -0.34 14.67 12.57
CA GLU A 254 0.78 15.59 12.78
C GLU A 254 2.05 15.09 12.07
N LEU A 255 2.36 13.80 12.19
CA LEU A 255 3.52 13.22 11.51
C LEU A 255 3.38 13.23 9.98
N VAL A 256 2.17 13.00 9.44
CA VAL A 256 1.92 13.12 8.00
C VAL A 256 2.12 14.56 7.53
N LYS A 257 1.61 15.56 8.27
CA LYS A 257 1.81 16.98 7.93
C LYS A 257 3.29 17.35 7.92
N GLN A 258 4.06 16.88 8.90
CA GLN A 258 5.52 17.11 8.96
C GLN A 258 6.25 16.46 7.80
N HIS A 259 5.95 15.18 7.52
CA HIS A 259 6.55 14.43 6.41
C HIS A 259 6.26 15.07 5.06
N LEU A 260 5.01 15.43 4.78
CA LEU A 260 4.60 16.06 3.52
C LEU A 260 5.21 17.45 3.31
N ARG A 261 5.54 18.19 4.38
CA ARG A 261 6.26 19.47 4.29
C ARG A 261 7.75 19.31 4.00
N SER A 262 8.31 18.13 4.23
CA SER A 262 9.74 17.84 4.05
C SER A 262 10.09 17.27 2.68
N LEU A 263 9.09 16.92 1.88
CA LEU A 263 9.21 16.43 0.49
C LEU A 263 9.32 17.60 -0.49
#